data_AF-A0A2N2ZPY4-F1
#
_entry.id   AF-A0A2N2ZPY4-F1
#
_cell.length_a   1.000
_cell.length_b   1.000
_cell.length_c   1.000
_cell.angle_alpha   90.00
_cell.angle_beta   90.00
_cell.angle_gamma   90.00
#
_symmetry.space_group_name_H-M   'P 1'
#
loop_
_entity.id
_entity.type
_entity.pdbx_description
1 polymer ?
#
loop_
_entity_poly.entity_id
_entity_poly.type
_entity_poly.pdbx_seq_one_letter_code
_entity_poly.pdbx_strand_id
1 'polypeptide(L)'
;MKQIIILMVLTGISSNVFCQAEEVRITTLADSIKKHSGASKLRFITNTNEAREYALVDIENKTPFLITNGGIAPSISIDQINFEEKYHVYFYETGCSYLKKDVEGAYNFVVLDFILRKYGKAAIAKISKDVFGIDDWEKQN
;
A
#
# COMPACT_ATOMS: atom_id res chain seq x y z
N MET A 1 -32.24 37.36 -50.76
CA MET A 1 -32.69 35.95 -50.89
C MET A 1 -31.49 35.07 -51.16
N LYS A 2 -31.10 34.24 -50.18
CA LYS A 2 -30.40 32.96 -50.33
C LYS A 2 -30.18 32.41 -48.93
N GLN A 3 -31.07 31.51 -48.53
CA GLN A 3 -30.80 30.58 -47.43
C GLN A 3 -29.83 29.53 -47.97
N ILE A 4 -28.72 29.30 -47.27
CA ILE A 4 -27.97 28.06 -47.37
C ILE A 4 -27.61 27.66 -45.94
N ILE A 5 -28.35 26.69 -45.43
CA ILE A 5 -28.06 25.94 -44.21
C ILE A 5 -26.89 25.01 -44.57
N ILE A 6 -25.69 25.28 -44.05
CA ILE A 6 -24.61 24.29 -44.04
C ILE A 6 -24.67 23.56 -42.71
N LEU A 7 -25.25 22.37 -42.79
CA LEU A 7 -25.28 21.34 -41.77
C LEU A 7 -23.84 20.81 -41.60
N MET A 8 -23.09 21.28 -40.60
CA MET A 8 -21.85 20.62 -40.17
C MET A 8 -22.20 19.44 -39.26
N VAL A 9 -22.43 18.28 -39.87
CA VAL A 9 -22.20 16.98 -39.23
C VAL A 9 -20.71 16.70 -39.39
N LEU A 10 -19.96 16.63 -38.28
CA LEU A 10 -18.74 15.86 -38.02
C LEU A 10 -17.84 16.58 -36.99
N THR A 11 -17.99 16.16 -35.74
CA THR A 11 -16.97 15.83 -34.73
C THR A 11 -17.78 15.55 -33.46
N GLY A 12 -17.99 14.30 -33.00
CA GLY A 12 -16.98 13.27 -32.79
C GLY A 12 -15.86 13.92 -31.99
N ILE A 13 -15.96 14.11 -30.68
CA ILE A 13 -15.84 13.05 -29.67
C ILE A 13 -16.77 13.39 -28.49
N SER A 14 -17.75 12.54 -28.26
CA SER A 14 -18.43 12.42 -26.96
C SER A 14 -17.36 12.15 -25.89
N SER A 15 -17.20 13.09 -24.95
CA SER A 15 -16.82 12.92 -23.53
C SER A 15 -15.79 11.87 -23.06
N ASN A 16 -15.04 11.21 -23.95
CA ASN A 16 -14.27 10.00 -23.65
C ASN A 16 -12.75 10.23 -23.61
N VAL A 17 -12.30 11.49 -23.65
CA VAL A 17 -10.85 11.83 -23.59
C VAL A 17 -10.34 11.98 -22.14
N PHE A 18 -11.18 11.72 -21.14
CA PHE A 18 -10.77 11.62 -19.74
C PHE A 18 -11.20 10.27 -19.14
N CYS A 19 -10.89 9.17 -19.83
CA CYS A 19 -11.14 7.82 -19.28
C CYS A 19 -10.17 6.76 -19.84
N GLN A 20 -9.00 7.16 -20.36
CA GLN A 20 -7.96 6.24 -20.84
C GLN A 20 -6.52 6.61 -20.41
N ALA A 21 -6.37 7.59 -19.50
CA ALA A 21 -5.07 7.87 -18.85
C ALA A 21 -5.01 7.33 -17.40
N GLU A 22 -6.05 6.64 -16.95
CA GLU A 22 -6.21 6.17 -15.56
C GLU A 22 -6.20 4.63 -15.47
N GLU A 23 -5.38 3.97 -16.27
CA GLU A 23 -5.23 2.50 -16.24
C GLU A 23 -3.80 2.02 -15.91
N VAL A 24 -2.95 2.88 -15.31
CA VAL A 24 -1.65 2.51 -14.70
C VAL A 24 -1.42 3.27 -13.39
N ARG A 25 -2.45 3.32 -12.56
CA ARG A 25 -2.41 3.72 -11.16
C ARG A 25 -3.45 2.81 -10.54
N ILE A 26 -3.08 1.76 -9.83
CA ILE A 26 -3.09 1.79 -8.38
C ILE A 26 -2.62 0.40 -7.92
N THR A 27 -1.33 0.32 -7.59
CA THR A 27 -0.84 -0.37 -6.39
C THR A 27 -0.09 0.67 -5.53
N THR A 28 -0.74 1.85 -5.49
CA THR A 28 -0.46 3.25 -5.05
C THR A 28 0.96 3.80 -4.88
N LEU A 29 2.01 2.99 -4.70
CA LEU A 29 3.39 3.46 -4.58
C LEU A 29 4.24 2.91 -5.73
N ALA A 30 4.97 3.79 -6.42
CA ALA A 30 5.80 3.40 -7.55
C ALA A 30 6.75 2.26 -7.16
N ASP A 31 6.92 1.26 -8.04
CA ASP A 31 7.81 0.12 -7.83
C ASP A 31 9.23 0.55 -7.43
N SER A 32 9.65 1.74 -7.89
CA SER A 32 10.91 2.37 -7.50
C SER A 32 11.00 2.63 -6.00
N ILE A 33 9.94 3.10 -5.34
CA ILE A 33 9.94 3.37 -3.90
C ILE A 33 9.89 2.06 -3.12
N LYS A 34 9.04 1.12 -3.54
CA LYS A 34 8.98 -0.23 -2.93
C LYS A 34 10.34 -0.93 -2.98
N LYS A 35 11.11 -0.78 -4.06
CA LYS A 35 12.43 -1.42 -4.21
C LYS A 35 13.52 -0.87 -3.27
N HIS A 36 13.36 0.36 -2.76
CA HIS A 36 14.36 1.01 -1.91
C HIS A 36 13.91 1.16 -0.45
N SER A 37 12.68 0.76 -0.12
CA SER A 37 12.14 0.84 1.24
C SER A 37 12.84 -0.11 2.21
N GLY A 38 12.71 0.19 3.50
CA GLY A 38 13.11 -0.71 4.58
C GLY A 38 12.42 -2.07 4.49
N ALA A 39 11.11 -2.07 4.17
CA ALA A 39 10.34 -3.30 3.93
C ALA A 39 11.01 -4.26 2.92
N SER A 40 11.54 -3.74 1.79
CA SER A 40 12.22 -4.58 0.79
C SER A 40 13.55 -5.16 1.25
N LYS A 41 14.19 -4.56 2.26
CA LYS A 41 15.49 -4.97 2.81
C LYS A 41 15.36 -6.06 3.88
N LEU A 42 14.16 -6.29 4.39
CA LEU A 42 13.90 -7.30 5.43
C LEU A 42 14.40 -8.70 5.04
N ARG A 43 14.40 -9.02 3.74
CA ARG A 43 14.90 -10.31 3.23
C ARG A 43 16.39 -10.56 3.39
N PHE A 44 17.17 -9.52 3.69
CA PHE A 44 18.62 -9.61 3.80
C PHE A 44 19.12 -9.57 5.24
N ILE A 45 18.22 -9.46 6.20
CA ILE A 45 18.57 -9.28 7.61
C ILE A 45 18.03 -10.43 8.45
N THR A 46 18.62 -10.58 9.63
CA THR A 46 18.15 -11.55 10.64
C THR A 46 17.95 -10.90 12.00
N ASN A 47 18.29 -9.62 12.14
CA ASN A 47 18.24 -8.88 13.38
C ASN A 47 16.91 -8.11 13.47
N THR A 48 16.14 -8.36 14.54
CA THR A 48 14.86 -7.67 14.75
C THR A 48 15.02 -6.19 15.08
N ASN A 49 16.15 -5.75 15.65
CA ASN A 49 16.41 -4.33 15.90
C ASN A 49 16.60 -3.55 14.60
N GLU A 50 17.34 -4.12 13.65
CA GLU A 50 17.50 -3.52 12.32
C GLU A 50 16.16 -3.44 11.58
N ALA A 51 15.28 -4.44 11.74
CA ALA A 51 13.93 -4.39 11.19
C ALA A 51 13.10 -3.22 11.76
N ARG A 52 13.23 -2.95 13.07
CA ARG A 52 12.57 -1.79 13.72
C ARG A 52 13.12 -0.46 13.19
N GLU A 53 14.43 -0.36 12.99
CA GLU A 53 15.07 0.83 12.42
C GLU A 53 14.58 1.10 11.00
N TYR A 54 14.44 0.06 10.16
CA TYR A 54 13.86 0.18 8.83
C TYR A 54 12.41 0.67 8.85
N ALA A 55 11.59 0.23 9.82
CA ALA A 55 10.24 0.74 9.97
C ALA A 55 10.23 2.24 10.34
N LEU A 56 11.12 2.66 11.24
CA LEU A 56 11.24 4.08 11.62
C LEU A 56 11.65 4.96 10.44
N VAL A 57 12.61 4.51 9.63
CA VAL A 57 13.06 5.21 8.41
C VAL A 57 11.91 5.33 7.40
N ASP A 58 11.15 4.26 7.18
CA ASP A 58 10.01 4.28 6.26
C ASP A 58 8.88 5.20 6.76
N ILE A 59 8.63 5.25 8.08
CA ILE A 59 7.71 6.20 8.72
C ILE A 59 8.17 7.64 8.51
N GLU A 60 9.46 7.93 8.74
CA GLU A 60 10.05 9.26 8.55
C GLU A 60 9.93 9.72 7.10
N ASN A 61 10.14 8.80 6.15
CA ASN A 61 9.97 9.04 4.71
C ASN A 61 8.49 9.12 4.27
N LYS A 62 7.53 9.00 5.19
CA LYS A 62 6.08 9.01 4.93
C LYS A 62 5.63 7.87 4.01
N THR A 63 6.36 6.77 4.01
CA THR A 63 6.05 5.56 3.25
C THR A 63 6.14 4.31 4.12
N PRO A 64 5.44 4.24 5.28
CA PRO A 64 5.43 3.03 6.08
C PRO A 64 4.66 1.90 5.39
N PHE A 65 5.10 0.66 5.63
CA PHE A 65 4.46 -0.53 5.05
C PHE A 65 3.87 -1.45 6.14
N LEU A 66 2.84 -2.20 5.80
CA LEU A 66 2.39 -3.37 6.52
C LEU A 66 2.80 -4.60 5.70
N ILE A 67 3.62 -5.45 6.30
CA ILE A 67 4.11 -6.67 5.66
C ILE A 67 3.02 -7.75 5.76
N THR A 68 2.62 -8.30 4.61
CA THR A 68 1.63 -9.36 4.49
C THR A 68 2.22 -10.56 3.76
N ASN A 69 1.62 -11.73 3.98
CA ASN A 69 1.91 -12.89 3.16
C ASN A 69 1.37 -12.72 1.75
N GLY A 70 2.26 -12.84 0.77
CA GLY A 70 1.82 -12.99 -0.62
C GLY A 70 1.41 -14.43 -0.93
N GLY A 71 0.57 -14.58 -1.94
CA GLY A 71 0.29 -15.86 -2.58
C GLY A 71 1.04 -16.02 -3.92
N ILE A 72 0.64 -17.01 -4.71
CA ILE A 72 1.16 -17.22 -6.08
C ILE A 72 0.76 -16.04 -7.00
N ALA A 73 -0.32 -15.33 -6.69
CA ALA A 73 -0.79 -14.15 -7.40
C ALA A 73 -0.98 -12.99 -6.42
N PRO A 74 -0.47 -11.78 -6.74
CA PRO A 74 -0.80 -10.58 -5.98
C PRO A 74 -2.31 -10.32 -6.07
N SER A 75 -2.97 -10.14 -4.94
CA SER A 75 -4.39 -9.81 -4.89
C SER A 75 -4.59 -8.59 -4.03
N ILE A 76 -4.67 -7.43 -4.67
CA ILE A 76 -4.98 -6.18 -3.98
C ILE A 76 -6.49 -6.05 -3.89
N SER A 77 -7.00 -5.93 -2.66
CA SER A 77 -8.42 -5.70 -2.42
C SER A 77 -8.77 -4.20 -2.47
N ILE A 78 -10.03 -3.88 -2.76
CA ILE A 78 -10.55 -2.50 -2.70
C ILE A 78 -10.38 -1.93 -1.29
N ASP A 79 -10.54 -2.76 -0.25
CA ASP A 79 -10.36 -2.33 1.14
C ASP A 79 -8.91 -1.95 1.44
N GLN A 80 -7.93 -2.68 0.88
CA GLN A 80 -6.52 -2.31 0.97
C GLN A 80 -6.27 -0.97 0.28
N ILE A 81 -6.75 -0.78 -0.96
CA ILE A 81 -6.60 0.51 -1.68
C ILE A 81 -7.17 1.67 -0.85
N ASN A 82 -8.41 1.52 -0.37
CA ASN A 82 -9.07 2.53 0.46
C ASN A 82 -8.31 2.80 1.76
N PHE A 83 -7.66 1.78 2.33
CA PHE A 83 -6.82 1.94 3.51
C PHE A 83 -5.53 2.73 3.19
N GLU A 84 -4.83 2.38 2.11
CA GLU A 84 -3.61 3.04 1.68
C GLU A 84 -3.84 4.52 1.38
N GLU A 85 -4.90 4.84 0.63
CA GLU A 85 -5.27 6.22 0.30
C GLU A 85 -5.64 7.03 1.53
N LYS A 86 -6.38 6.43 2.48
CA LYS A 86 -6.86 7.12 3.67
C LYS A 86 -5.77 7.37 4.71
N TYR A 87 -4.88 6.40 4.93
CA TYR A 87 -3.93 6.43 6.04
C TYR A 87 -2.48 6.65 5.60
N HIS A 88 -2.20 6.63 4.30
CA HIS A 88 -0.84 6.71 3.74
C HIS A 88 0.10 5.66 4.37
N VAL A 89 -0.42 4.44 4.48
CA VAL A 89 0.28 3.23 4.95
C VAL A 89 0.03 2.16 3.90
N TYR A 90 1.10 1.57 3.39
CA TYR A 90 1.06 0.72 2.19
C TYR A 90 1.18 -0.76 2.54
N PHE A 91 0.73 -1.66 1.68
CA PHE A 91 0.94 -3.10 1.87
C PHE A 91 2.16 -3.59 1.08
N TYR A 92 2.97 -4.44 1.72
CA TYR A 92 4.13 -5.09 1.09
C TYR A 92 3.98 -6.60 1.20
N GLU A 93 3.66 -7.24 0.07
CA GLU A 93 3.52 -8.69 -0.03
C GLU A 93 4.90 -9.34 -0.28
N THR A 94 5.34 -10.22 0.61
CA THR A 94 6.67 -10.88 0.50
C THR A 94 6.70 -12.10 -0.43
N GLY A 95 5.58 -12.43 -1.07
CA GLY A 95 5.45 -13.57 -2.00
C GLY A 95 5.80 -14.92 -1.35
N CYS A 96 6.23 -15.90 -2.15
CA CYS A 96 6.58 -17.25 -1.65
C CYS A 96 7.89 -17.31 -0.83
N SER A 97 8.63 -16.21 -0.73
CA SER A 97 9.87 -16.14 0.04
C SER A 97 9.55 -15.67 1.44
N TYR A 98 8.95 -16.56 2.23
CA TYR A 98 8.63 -16.33 3.63
C TYR A 98 9.90 -15.86 4.35
N LEU A 99 9.89 -14.66 4.91
CA LEU A 99 11.00 -14.20 5.73
C LEU A 99 10.93 -14.88 7.11
N LYS A 100 11.92 -14.61 7.95
CA LYS A 100 11.84 -15.03 9.35
C LYS A 100 10.72 -14.23 10.02
N LYS A 101 9.69 -14.92 10.51
CA LYS A 101 8.46 -14.32 11.09
C LYS A 101 8.74 -13.27 12.16
N ASP A 102 9.81 -13.43 12.92
CA ASP A 102 10.27 -12.51 13.96
C ASP A 102 10.75 -11.16 13.41
N VAL A 103 11.43 -11.16 12.26
CA VAL A 103 11.92 -9.94 11.58
C VAL A 103 10.75 -9.14 10.99
N GLU A 104 9.83 -9.79 10.27
CA GLU A 104 8.64 -9.13 9.71
C GLU A 104 7.72 -8.59 10.81
N GLY A 105 7.49 -9.40 11.84
CA GLY A 105 6.71 -8.99 13.01
C GLY A 105 7.32 -7.78 13.71
N ALA A 106 8.65 -7.76 13.91
CA ALA A 106 9.32 -6.63 14.55
C ALA A 106 9.18 -5.32 13.77
N TYR A 107 9.25 -5.37 12.43
CA TYR A 107 8.97 -4.22 11.57
C TYR A 107 7.50 -3.77 11.72
N ASN A 108 6.56 -4.70 11.58
CA ASN A 108 5.13 -4.40 11.64
C ASN A 108 4.69 -3.83 12.98
N PHE A 109 5.25 -4.29 14.11
CA PHE A 109 4.92 -3.75 15.44
C PHE A 109 5.14 -2.24 15.51
N VAL A 110 6.27 -1.75 14.98
CA VAL A 110 6.59 -0.31 14.95
C VAL A 110 5.58 0.46 14.10
N VAL A 111 5.19 -0.11 12.95
CA VAL A 111 4.20 0.51 12.06
C VAL A 111 2.79 0.48 12.68
N LEU A 112 2.39 -0.60 13.33
CA LEU A 112 1.12 -0.72 14.06
C LEU A 112 1.05 0.30 15.22
N ASP A 113 2.13 0.44 15.99
CA ASP A 113 2.23 1.47 17.03
C ASP A 113 2.12 2.89 16.45
N PHE A 114 2.69 3.13 15.27
CA PHE A 114 2.53 4.40 14.56
C PHE A 114 1.07 4.63 14.14
N ILE A 115 0.41 3.63 13.55
CA ILE A 115 -1.00 3.71 13.13
C ILE A 115 -1.91 3.95 14.34
N LEU A 116 -1.72 3.19 15.43
CA LEU A 116 -2.51 3.32 16.64
C LEU A 116 -2.38 4.74 17.22
N ARG A 117 -1.15 5.25 17.33
CA ARG A 117 -0.90 6.60 17.88
C ARG A 117 -1.43 7.71 16.98
N LYS A 118 -1.28 7.58 15.65
CA LYS A 118 -1.63 8.65 14.70
C LYS A 118 -3.11 8.64 14.30
N TYR A 119 -3.73 7.47 14.19
CA TYR A 119 -5.07 7.29 13.61
C TYR A 119 -6.05 6.56 14.53
N GLY A 120 -5.58 5.96 15.63
CA GLY A 120 -6.42 5.33 16.65
C GLY A 120 -6.86 3.89 16.32
N LYS A 121 -7.56 3.27 17.28
CA LYS A 121 -8.00 1.87 17.22
C LYS A 121 -8.93 1.56 16.03
N ALA A 122 -9.70 2.55 15.56
CA ALA A 122 -10.56 2.39 14.40
C ALA A 122 -9.79 2.20 13.07
N ALA A 123 -8.54 2.67 12.99
CA ALA A 123 -7.66 2.37 11.87
C ALA A 123 -7.12 0.94 11.96
N ILE A 124 -6.64 0.53 13.14
CA ILE A 124 -6.18 -0.84 13.40
C ILE A 124 -7.25 -1.88 13.04
N ALA A 125 -8.50 -1.64 13.42
CA ALA A 125 -9.61 -2.57 13.14
C ALA A 125 -9.90 -2.79 11.64
N LYS A 126 -9.34 -1.97 10.75
CA LYS A 126 -9.47 -2.13 9.28
C LYS A 126 -8.28 -2.86 8.67
N ILE A 127 -7.23 -3.12 9.45
CA ILE A 127 -6.07 -3.85 8.98
C ILE A 127 -6.45 -5.34 8.91
N SER A 128 -6.11 -5.97 7.79
CA SER A 128 -6.36 -7.38 7.58
C SER A 128 -5.54 -8.25 8.55
N LYS A 129 -6.11 -9.39 8.95
CA LYS A 129 -5.50 -10.32 9.92
C LYS A 129 -4.33 -11.12 9.38
N ASP A 130 -4.08 -11.06 8.07
CA ASP A 130 -2.92 -11.67 7.41
C ASP A 130 -1.63 -10.84 7.53
N VAL A 131 -1.72 -9.62 8.11
CA VAL A 131 -0.55 -8.81 8.47
C VAL A 131 0.28 -9.54 9.52
N PHE A 132 1.57 -9.70 9.24
CA PHE A 132 2.46 -10.42 10.12
C PHE A 132 2.53 -9.82 11.52
N GLY A 133 2.35 -10.68 12.53
CA GLY A 133 2.47 -10.33 13.94
C GLY A 133 1.29 -9.52 14.50
N ILE A 134 0.24 -9.23 13.73
CA ILE A 134 -0.87 -8.40 14.22
C ILE A 134 -1.57 -9.00 15.44
N ASP A 135 -1.82 -10.31 15.44
CA ASP A 135 -2.45 -11.00 16.58
C ASP A 135 -1.56 -10.99 17.83
N ASP A 136 -0.24 -11.03 17.67
CA ASP A 136 0.70 -10.99 18.79
C ASP A 136 0.88 -9.56 19.32
N TRP A 137 0.78 -8.56 18.45
CA TRP A 137 0.78 -7.15 18.82
C TRP A 137 -0.51 -6.75 19.57
N GLU A 138 -1.67 -7.24 19.12
CA GLU A 138 -2.97 -6.98 19.77
C GLU A 138 -3.03 -7.55 21.20
N LYS A 139 -2.36 -8.67 21.48
CA LYS A 139 -2.30 -9.21 22.86
C LYS A 139 -1.54 -8.30 23.84
N GLN A 140 -0.78 -7.33 23.33
CA GLN A 140 0.08 -6.45 24.12
C GLN A 140 -0.47 -5.03 24.27
N ASN A 141 -1.61 -4.69 23.64
CA ASN A 141 -2.17 -3.32 23.51
C ASN A 141 -3.70 -3.24 23.69
#